data_AF-A0A428JXH9-F1
#
_entry.id   AF-A0A428JXH9-F1
#
_cell.length_a   1.000
_cell.length_b   1.000
_cell.length_c   1.000
_cell.angle_alpha   90.00
_cell.angle_beta   90.00
_cell.angle_gamma   90.00
#
_symmetry.space_group_name_H-M   'P 1'
#
loop_
_entity.id
_entity.type
_entity.pdbx_description
1 polymer ?
#
loop_
_entity_poly.entity_id
_entity_poly.type
_entity_poly.pdbx_seq_one_letter_code
_entity_poly.pdbx_strand_id
1 'polypeptide(L)' 'MKGLILQLIRDEYQPLLQLPVDLSDESWSEAVTKANPVLFYLNDGAPLIQIGEASRASLQKCLKQELSQPE' A
#
# COMPACT_ATOMS: atom_id res chain seq x y z
N MET A 1 -0.23 4.12 14.21
CA MET A 1 -1.23 3.83 13.15
C MET A 1 -0.64 3.84 11.74
N LYS A 2 0.18 4.84 11.36
CA LYS A 2 0.82 4.88 10.03
C LYS A 2 1.61 3.63 9.65
N GLY A 3 2.41 3.08 10.58
CA GLY A 3 3.22 1.87 10.31
C GLY A 3 2.42 0.60 10.03
N LEU A 4 1.26 0.40 10.68
CA LEU A 4 0.42 -0.78 10.46
C LEU A 4 -0.23 -0.79 9.07
N ILE A 5 -0.70 0.38 8.62
CA ILE A 5 -1.27 0.55 7.28
C ILE A 5 -0.18 0.32 6.22
N LEU A 6 1.02 0.86 6.46
CA LEU A 6 2.14 0.69 5.55
C LEU A 6 2.54 -0.78 5.41
N GLN A 7 2.64 -1.51 6.52
CA GLN A 7 2.93 -2.94 6.49
C GLN A 7 1.84 -3.74 5.79
N LEU A 8 0.55 -3.44 6.04
CA LEU A 8 -0.56 -4.11 5.36
C LEU A 8 -0.49 -3.91 3.84
N ILE A 9 -0.24 -2.69 3.39
CA ILE A 9 -0.08 -2.39 1.97
C ILE A 9 1.17 -3.07 1.40
N ARG A 10 2.28 -3.07 2.13
CA ARG A 10 3.52 -3.73 1.71
C ARG A 10 3.32 -5.23 1.55
N ASP A 11 2.78 -5.93 2.55
CA ASP A 11 2.50 -7.38 2.47
C ASP A 11 1.56 -7.73 1.31
N GLU A 12 0.53 -6.91 1.07
CA GLU A 12 -0.45 -7.17 0.00
C GLU A 12 0.12 -6.86 -1.39
N TYR A 13 0.87 -5.77 -1.56
CA TYR A 13 1.27 -5.26 -2.88
C TYR A 13 2.70 -5.59 -3.29
N GLN A 14 3.62 -5.81 -2.34
CA GLN A 14 4.99 -6.22 -2.65
C GLN A 14 5.04 -7.44 -3.58
N PRO A 15 4.29 -8.55 -3.34
CA PRO A 15 4.28 -9.67 -4.27
C PRO A 15 3.57 -9.35 -5.60
N LEU A 16 2.53 -8.52 -5.59
CA LEU A 16 1.76 -8.15 -6.80
C LEU A 16 2.54 -7.24 -7.74
N LEU A 17 3.40 -6.38 -7.19
CA LEU A 17 4.17 -5.41 -7.94
C LEU A 17 5.55 -5.94 -8.35
N GLN A 18 5.95 -7.13 -7.86
CA GLN A 18 7.28 -7.73 -8.09
C GLN A 18 8.42 -6.76 -7.77
N LEU A 19 8.24 -5.98 -6.71
CA LEU A 19 9.20 -4.95 -6.32
C LEU A 19 10.41 -5.58 -5.62
N PRO A 20 11.58 -4.93 -5.69
CA PRO A 20 12.73 -5.34 -4.90
C PRO A 20 12.41 -5.30 -3.40
N VAL A 21 12.88 -6.32 -2.68
CA VAL A 21 12.71 -6.46 -1.22
C VAL A 21 13.33 -5.29 -0.46
N ASP A 22 14.33 -4.64 -1.04
CA ASP A 22 15.18 -3.61 -0.43
C ASP A 22 14.60 -2.18 -0.49
N LEU A 23 13.33 -2.02 -0.88
CA LEU A 23 12.70 -0.70 -0.87
C LEU A 23 12.60 -0.15 0.57
N SER A 24 13.09 1.08 0.75
CA SER A 24 12.98 1.85 1.97
C SER A 24 11.53 2.09 2.37
N ASP A 25 11.27 2.12 3.68
CA ASP A 25 9.94 2.47 4.21
C ASP A 25 9.53 3.90 3.83
N GLU A 26 10.50 4.80 3.57
CA GLU A 26 10.26 6.16 3.13
C GLU A 26 9.62 6.20 1.73
N SER A 27 10.17 5.47 0.75
CA SER A 27 9.62 5.35 -0.61
C SER A 27 8.21 4.75 -0.60
N TRP A 28 7.98 3.73 0.22
CA TRP A 28 6.64 3.16 0.41
C TRP A 28 5.69 4.18 1.04
N SER A 29 6.12 4.89 2.07
CA SER A 29 5.31 5.91 2.74
C SER A 29 4.92 7.04 1.81
N GLU A 30 5.85 7.52 0.97
CA GLU A 30 5.57 8.53 -0.04
C GLU A 30 4.60 8.03 -1.09
N ALA A 31 4.84 6.85 -1.66
CA ALA A 31 3.98 6.28 -2.69
C ALA A 31 2.55 6.01 -2.18
N VAL A 32 2.40 5.48 -0.96
CA VAL A 32 1.10 5.30 -0.29
C VAL A 32 0.42 6.64 -0.02
N THR A 33 1.17 7.64 0.46
CA THR A 33 0.61 8.98 0.73
C THR A 33 0.12 9.63 -0.57
N LYS A 34 0.86 9.49 -1.66
CA LYS A 34 0.51 10.03 -2.98
C LYS A 34 -0.71 9.32 -3.59
N ALA A 35 -0.78 8.01 -3.42
CA ALA A 35 -1.92 7.21 -3.86
C ALA A 35 -3.20 7.51 -3.05
N ASN A 36 -3.05 8.00 -1.82
CA ASN A 36 -4.12 8.33 -0.88
C ASN A 36 -5.26 7.28 -0.87
N PRO A 37 -4.96 6.01 -0.51
CA PRO A 37 -5.93 4.94 -0.61
C PRO A 37 -7.06 5.10 0.41
N VAL A 38 -8.28 4.74 -0.01
CA VAL A 38 -9.43 4.63 0.89
C VAL A 38 -9.32 3.31 1.65
N LEU A 39 -9.34 3.41 2.98
CA LEU A 39 -9.28 2.28 3.90
C LEU A 39 -10.62 2.12 4.60
N PHE A 40 -11.11 0.89 4.66
CA PHE A 40 -12.27 0.51 5.44
C PHE A 40 -11.81 -0.20 6.71
N TYR A 41 -12.34 0.26 7.84
CA TYR A 41 -12.18 -0.43 9.11
C TYR A 41 -13.45 -1.25 9.37
N LEU A 42 -13.30 -2.57 9.31
CA LEU A 42 -14.36 -3.53 9.58
C LEU A 42 -14.14 -4.07 10.99
N ASN A 43 -15.20 -4.04 11.80
CA ASN A 43 -15.19 -4.56 13.16
C ASN A 43 -16.28 -5.61 13.32
N ASP A 44 -16.09 -6.74 12.66
CA ASP A 44 -17.00 -7.90 12.69
C ASP A 44 -16.41 -8.98 13.61
N GLY A 45 -16.23 -8.64 14.88
CA GLY A 45 -15.62 -9.51 15.89
C GLY A 45 -14.08 -9.53 15.91
N ALA A 46 -13.43 -9.21 14.78
CA ALA A 46 -11.99 -8.92 14.72
C ALA A 46 -11.75 -7.60 13.96
N PRO A 47 -10.89 -6.71 14.48
CA PRO A 47 -10.57 -5.46 13.79
C PRO A 47 -9.75 -5.75 12.53
N LEU A 48 -10.32 -5.45 11.37
CA LEU A 48 -9.68 -5.65 10.08
C LEU A 48 -9.65 -4.35 9.29
N ILE A 49 -8.47 -4.01 8.77
CA ILE A 49 -8.30 -2.91 7.83
C ILE A 49 -8.26 -3.51 6.43
N GLN A 50 -9.16 -3.06 5.56
CA GLN A 50 -9.18 -3.44 4.15
C GLN A 50 -9.02 -2.20 3.27
N ILE A 51 -8.37 -2.39 2.11
CA ILE A 51 -8.29 -1.35 1.10
C ILE A 51 -9.54 -1.44 0.23
N GLY A 52 -10.21 -0.31 0.02
CA GLY A 52 -11.38 -0.26 -0.83
C GLY A 52 -11.08 -0.75 -2.24
N GLU A 53 -11.97 -1.58 -2.81
CA GLU A 53 -11.77 -2.17 -4.15
C GLU A 53 -11.45 -1.12 -5.23
N ALA A 54 -12.18 0.00 -5.22
CA ALA A 54 -11.94 1.12 -6.12
C ALA A 54 -10.57 1.79 -5.90
N SER A 55 -10.07 1.81 -4.66
CA SER A 55 -8.74 2.31 -4.34
C SER A 55 -7.65 1.29 -4.66
N ARG A 56 -7.92 -0.02 -4.67
CA ARG A 56 -6.89 -1.04 -4.91
C ARG A 56 -6.22 -0.86 -6.28
N ALA A 57 -7.01 -0.63 -7.33
CA ALA A 57 -6.48 -0.43 -8.68
C ALA A 57 -5.64 0.85 -8.80
N SER A 58 -6.13 1.95 -8.22
CA SER A 58 -5.42 3.24 -8.20
C SER A 58 -4.14 3.17 -7.38
N LEU A 59 -4.20 2.51 -6.22
CA LEU A 59 -3.05 2.26 -5.34
C LEU A 59 -2.01 1.41 -6.06
N GLN A 60 -2.41 0.28 -6.68
CA GLN A 60 -1.49 -0.56 -7.44
C GLN A 60 -0.78 0.22 -8.55
N LYS A 61 -1.54 1.01 -9.33
CA LYS A 61 -0.98 1.79 -10.43
C LYS A 61 0.00 2.84 -9.91
N CYS A 62 -0.36 3.55 -8.85
CA CYS A 62 0.48 4.59 -8.26
C CYS A 62 1.74 3.99 -7.63
N LEU A 63 1.62 2.93 -6.83
CA LEU A 63 2.76 2.22 -6.27
C LEU A 63 3.69 1.68 -7.36
N LYS A 64 3.14 1.12 -8.45
CA LYS A 64 3.95 0.68 -9.59
C LYS A 64 4.71 1.85 -10.21
N GLN A 65 4.07 2.99 -10.41
CA GLN A 65 4.73 4.16 -10.99
C GLN A 65 5.82 4.71 -10.09
N GLU A 66 5.54 4.92 -8.80
CA GLU A 66 6.51 5.53 -7.87
C GLU A 66 7.64 4.57 -7.50
N LEU A 67 7.36 3.28 -7.30
CA LEU A 67 8.34 2.30 -6.84
C LEU A 67 9.06 1.56 -7.98
N SER A 68 8.60 1.70 -9.23
CA SER A 68 9.32 1.17 -10.42
C SER A 68 10.15 2.23 -11.13
N GLN A 69 10.18 3.48 -10.66
CA GLN A 69 11.17 4.44 -11.17
C GLN A 69 12.53 4.10 -10.55
N PRO A 70 13.53 3.72 -11.36
CA PRO A 70 14.90 3.76 -10.90
C PRO A 70 15.27 5.22 -10.65
N GLU A 71 15.84 5.52 -9.48
CA GLU A 71 16.53 6.79 -9.21
C GLU A 71 17.54 7.14 -10.33
#